data_AF-A0A2Z5ZMU2-F1
#
_entry.id   AF-A0A2Z5ZMU2-F1
#
_cell.length_a   1.000
_cell.length_b   1.000
_cell.length_c   1.000
_cell.angle_alpha   90.00
_cell.angle_beta   90.00
_cell.angle_gamma   90.00
#
_symmetry.space_group_name_H-M   'P 1'
#
loop_
_entity.id
_entity.type
_entity.pdbx_description
1 polymer ?
#
loop_
_entity_poly.entity_id
_entity_poly.type
_entity_poly.pdbx_seq_one_letter_code
_entity_poly.pdbx_strand_id
1 'polypeptide(L)'
;MHRIWASGAFQGGTSLLFLNAGLQRNASRMVDPFAWLREDSRMAAMLKAGVIPIDMPALTSMKYIEEEGLSVFDAVDNKTGRSGRPLNPLWVHMAQKWLKDFTHNLDEEGAAEWMP
;
A
#
# COMPACT_ATOMS: atom_id res chain seq x y z
N MET A 1 -8.99 6.89 -23.71
CA MET A 1 -7.54 6.60 -23.78
C MET A 1 -6.85 7.50 -22.76
N HIS A 2 -6.50 7.00 -21.58
CA HIS A 2 -5.92 7.84 -20.52
C HIS A 2 -4.45 8.17 -20.82
N ARG A 3 -4.12 9.46 -20.67
CA ARG A 3 -2.96 10.17 -21.25
C ARG A 3 -1.61 9.94 -20.57
N ILE A 4 -1.56 9.48 -19.32
CA ILE A 4 -0.41 9.76 -18.44
C ILE A 4 0.82 8.86 -18.70
N TRP A 5 0.62 7.58 -19.04
CA TRP A 5 1.74 6.70 -19.43
C TRP A 5 2.23 7.00 -20.86
N ALA A 6 1.29 7.19 -21.79
CA ALA A 6 1.58 7.50 -23.18
C ALA A 6 2.24 8.87 -23.38
N SER A 7 2.14 9.78 -22.40
CA SER A 7 2.77 11.11 -22.45
C SER A 7 4.26 11.10 -22.07
N GLY A 8 4.86 9.94 -21.78
CA GLY A 8 6.30 9.81 -21.53
C GLY A 8 6.79 10.37 -20.20
N ALA A 9 5.90 10.93 -19.36
CA ALA A 9 6.25 11.54 -18.08
C ALA A 9 6.89 10.56 -17.07
N PHE A 10 6.70 9.26 -17.30
CA PHE A 10 7.26 8.17 -16.49
C PHE A 10 8.27 7.31 -17.26
N GLN A 11 8.67 7.72 -18.47
CA GLN A 11 9.65 6.99 -19.27
C GLN A 11 11.06 7.54 -19.00
N GLY A 12 11.94 6.71 -18.44
CA GLY A 12 13.37 7.03 -18.28
C GLY A 12 13.85 7.31 -16.85
N GLY A 13 12.98 7.13 -15.84
CA GLY A 13 13.36 7.24 -14.42
C GLY A 13 12.91 6.02 -13.61
N THR A 14 13.61 5.79 -12.52
CA THR A 14 13.27 4.84 -11.46
C THR A 14 11.84 5.09 -10.98
N SER A 15 10.92 4.16 -11.27
CA SER A 15 9.48 4.36 -11.07
C SER A 15 8.88 3.23 -10.24
N LEU A 16 8.10 3.60 -9.21
CA LEU A 16 7.34 2.68 -8.38
C LEU A 16 5.85 2.77 -8.70
N LEU A 17 5.18 1.61 -8.77
CA LEU A 17 3.73 1.51 -8.92
C LEU A 17 3.12 0.91 -7.66
N PHE A 18 2.47 1.73 -6.84
CA PHE A 18 1.79 1.25 -5.64
C PHE A 18 0.42 0.65 -5.96
N LEU A 19 0.26 -0.65 -5.69
CA LEU A 19 -0.99 -1.39 -5.81
C LEU A 19 -1.72 -1.39 -4.46
N ASN A 20 -2.62 -0.41 -4.27
CA ASN A 20 -3.30 -0.16 -3.00
C ASN A 20 -4.55 -1.03 -2.79
N ALA A 21 -4.41 -2.14 -2.07
CA ALA A 21 -5.53 -3.04 -1.77
C ALA A 21 -6.60 -2.39 -0.86
N GLY A 22 -6.24 -1.34 -0.11
CA GLY A 22 -7.17 -0.58 0.73
C GLY A 22 -8.25 0.19 -0.05
N LEU A 23 -8.05 0.43 -1.34
CA LEU A 23 -9.09 1.02 -2.21
C LEU A 23 -10.20 0.02 -2.58
N GLN A 24 -9.97 -1.28 -2.40
CA GLN A 24 -10.99 -2.29 -2.64
C GLN A 24 -11.87 -2.49 -1.41
N ARG A 25 -13.16 -2.17 -1.57
CA ARG A 25 -14.18 -2.31 -0.51
C ARG A 25 -14.40 -3.75 -0.03
N ASN A 26 -14.06 -4.74 -0.86
CA ASN A 26 -14.28 -6.17 -0.62
C ASN A 26 -12.97 -6.98 -0.66
N ALA A 27 -11.84 -6.40 -0.26
CA ALA A 27 -10.58 -7.13 -0.17
C ALA A 27 -10.65 -8.22 0.91
N SER A 28 -11.23 -9.37 0.57
CA SER A 28 -10.98 -10.62 1.29
C SER A 28 -9.49 -10.93 1.16
N ARG A 29 -8.81 -11.20 2.28
CA ARG A 29 -7.39 -11.61 2.29
C ARG A 29 -7.10 -12.84 1.42
N MET A 30 -8.12 -13.59 0.99
CA MET A 30 -7.95 -14.87 0.29
C MET A 30 -7.75 -14.74 -1.24
N VAL A 31 -7.96 -13.57 -1.84
CA VAL A 31 -7.83 -13.40 -3.29
C VAL A 31 -6.95 -12.19 -3.58
N ASP A 32 -5.91 -12.37 -4.40
CA ASP A 32 -5.08 -11.25 -4.88
C ASP A 32 -5.99 -10.25 -5.64
N PRO A 33 -6.21 -9.04 -5.10
CA PRO A 33 -7.09 -8.04 -5.69
C PRO A 33 -6.58 -7.52 -7.05
N PHE A 34 -5.30 -7.75 -7.36
CA PHE A 34 -4.61 -7.28 -8.55
C PHE A 34 -4.28 -8.40 -9.54
N ALA A 35 -4.75 -9.63 -9.34
CA ALA A 35 -4.46 -10.75 -10.24
C ALA A 35 -4.79 -10.41 -11.71
N TRP A 36 -5.95 -9.80 -11.96
CA TRP A 36 -6.37 -9.36 -13.29
C TRP A 36 -5.44 -8.28 -13.88
N LEU A 37 -4.87 -7.40 -13.04
CA LEU A 37 -3.99 -6.33 -13.48
C LEU A 37 -2.62 -6.89 -13.88
N ARG A 38 -2.15 -7.96 -13.21
CA ARG A 38 -0.91 -8.65 -13.56
C ARG A 38 -0.96 -9.29 -14.96
N GLU A 39 -2.16 -9.65 -15.41
CA GLU A 39 -2.40 -10.18 -16.77
C GLU A 39 -2.60 -9.07 -17.82
N ASP A 40 -2.73 -7.82 -17.42
CA ASP A 40 -2.99 -6.71 -18.33
C ASP A 40 -1.73 -6.33 -19.15
N SER A 41 -1.90 -6.19 -20.46
CA SER A 41 -0.80 -5.85 -21.37
C SER A 41 -0.12 -4.51 -21.04
N ARG A 42 -0.84 -3.58 -20.40
CA ARG A 42 -0.30 -2.29 -19.93
C ARG A 42 0.63 -2.48 -18.74
N MET A 43 0.30 -3.41 -17.84
CA MET A 43 1.15 -3.76 -16.71
C MET A 43 2.46 -4.40 -17.22
N ALA A 44 2.36 -5.32 -18.17
CA ALA A 44 3.53 -5.91 -18.82
C ALA A 44 4.43 -4.86 -19.49
N ALA A 45 3.85 -3.85 -20.13
CA ALA A 45 4.60 -2.75 -20.74
C ALA A 45 5.33 -1.87 -19.69
N MET A 46 4.74 -1.65 -18.53
CA MET A 46 5.36 -0.92 -17.41
C MET A 46 6.52 -1.70 -16.80
N LEU A 47 6.33 -3.00 -16.54
CA LEU A 47 7.39 -3.89 -16.04
C LEU A 47 8.59 -3.91 -16.99
N LYS A 48 8.34 -4.02 -18.31
CA LYS A 48 9.40 -3.97 -19.33
C LYS A 48 10.15 -2.63 -19.34
N ALA A 49 9.48 -1.55 -18.95
CA ALA A 49 10.09 -0.22 -18.82
C ALA A 49 10.85 -0.01 -17.50
N GLY A 50 10.92 -1.03 -16.63
CA GLY A 50 11.64 -0.98 -15.35
C GLY A 50 10.82 -0.40 -14.19
N VAL A 51 9.49 -0.32 -14.33
CA VAL A 51 8.60 0.04 -13.21
C VAL A 51 8.52 -1.12 -12.23
N ILE A 52 8.74 -0.87 -10.95
CA ILE A 52 8.61 -1.87 -9.89
C ILE A 52 7.24 -1.73 -9.21
N PRO A 53 6.37 -2.76 -9.27
CA PRO A 53 5.11 -2.75 -8.55
C PRO A 53 5.31 -3.09 -7.07
N ILE A 54 4.64 -2.35 -6.19
CA ILE A 54 4.66 -2.59 -4.75
C ILE A 54 3.24 -2.80 -4.27
N ASP A 55 2.97 -3.98 -3.73
CA ASP A 55 1.68 -4.28 -3.12
C ASP A 55 1.56 -3.58 -1.77
N MET A 56 0.56 -2.72 -1.63
CA MET A 56 0.21 -2.12 -0.34
C MET A 56 -1.02 -2.85 0.22
N PRO A 57 -0.86 -3.62 1.31
CA PRO A 57 -1.94 -4.42 1.87
C PRO A 57 -3.08 -3.54 2.40
N ALA A 58 -4.29 -4.11 2.47
CA ALA A 58 -5.43 -3.41 3.06
C ALA A 58 -5.34 -3.41 4.59
N LEU A 59 -5.51 -2.24 5.21
CA LEU A 59 -5.68 -2.12 6.65
C LEU A 59 -7.16 -1.95 6.98
N THR A 60 -7.84 -3.05 7.32
CA THR A 60 -9.29 -3.04 7.58
C THR A 60 -9.67 -2.24 8.83
N SER A 61 -8.73 -2.00 9.76
CA SER A 61 -8.93 -1.14 10.92
C SER A 61 -8.69 0.36 10.66
N MET A 62 -8.30 0.75 9.44
CA MET A 62 -7.92 2.14 9.13
C MET A 62 -9.03 3.13 9.49
N LYS A 63 -10.27 2.82 9.11
CA LYS A 63 -11.43 3.69 9.41
C LYS A 63 -11.59 3.95 10.91
N TYR A 64 -11.43 2.94 11.75
CA TYR A 64 -11.58 3.08 13.20
C TYR A 64 -10.43 3.86 13.84
N ILE A 65 -9.22 3.75 13.27
CA ILE A 65 -8.06 4.54 13.68
C ILE A 65 -8.28 6.02 13.33
N GLU A 66 -8.78 6.30 12.12
CA GLU A 66 -9.10 7.66 11.66
C GLU A 66 -10.24 8.31 12.47
N GLU A 67 -11.25 7.52 12.88
CA GLU A 67 -12.34 7.98 13.75
C GLU A 67 -11.83 8.48 15.13
N GLU A 68 -10.74 7.89 15.64
CA GLU A 68 -10.03 8.38 16.84
C GLU A 68 -9.07 9.56 16.54
N GLY A 69 -9.04 10.05 15.30
CA GLY A 69 -8.23 11.20 14.89
C GLY A 69 -6.73 10.88 14.76
N LEU A 70 -6.39 9.61 14.55
CA LEU A 70 -5.02 9.13 14.45
C LEU A 70 -4.69 8.69 13.03
N SER A 71 -3.42 8.81 12.64
CA SER A 71 -2.90 8.14 11.44
C SER A 71 -2.54 6.68 11.74
N VAL A 72 -2.30 5.89 10.68
CA VAL A 72 -1.76 4.53 10.85
C VAL A 72 -0.44 4.51 11.61
N PHE A 73 0.42 5.53 11.43
CA PHE A 73 1.70 5.63 12.12
C PHE A 73 1.53 5.95 13.61
N ASP A 74 0.57 6.79 13.94
CA ASP A 74 0.21 7.04 15.35
C ASP A 74 -0.33 5.77 16.03
N ALA A 75 -1.08 4.94 15.29
CA ALA A 75 -1.56 3.66 15.78
C ALA A 75 -0.43 2.64 15.95
N VAL A 76 0.57 2.62 15.07
CA VAL A 76 1.80 1.80 15.21
C VAL A 76 2.53 2.13 16.50
N ASP A 77 2.66 3.43 16.79
CA ASP A 77 3.27 3.97 18.01
C ASP A 77 2.39 3.82 19.27
N ASN A 78 1.19 3.23 19.12
CA ASN A 78 0.21 3.05 20.19
C ASN A 78 -0.15 4.37 20.91
N LYS A 79 -0.29 5.46 20.14
CA LYS A 79 -0.77 6.74 20.69
C LYS A 79 -2.23 6.64 21.12
N THR A 80 -2.60 7.45 22.11
CA THR A 80 -3.97 7.58 22.57
C THR A 80 -4.82 8.34 21.57
N GLY A 81 -6.06 7.88 21.37
CA GLY A 81 -7.01 8.53 20.48
C GLY A 81 -7.55 9.85 21.02
N ARG A 82 -8.37 10.54 20.23
CA ARG A 82 -9.07 11.78 20.61
C ARG A 82 -9.89 11.62 21.89
N SER A 83 -10.39 10.41 22.17
CA SER A 83 -11.11 10.09 23.41
C SER A 83 -10.23 10.10 24.66
N GLY A 84 -8.91 10.24 24.53
CA GLY A 84 -7.93 10.12 25.61
C GLY A 84 -7.71 8.67 26.07
N ARG A 85 -8.40 7.70 25.43
CA ARG A 85 -8.27 6.27 25.73
C ARG A 85 -7.19 5.65 24.85
N PRO A 86 -6.56 4.56 25.30
CA PRO A 86 -5.75 3.71 24.43
C PRO A 86 -6.58 3.20 23.26
N LEU A 87 -5.95 3.10 22.09
CA LEU A 87 -6.56 2.40 20.96
C LEU A 87 -6.83 0.94 21.30
N ASN A 88 -7.77 0.32 20.59
CA ASN A 88 -7.99 -1.11 20.69
C ASN A 88 -6.68 -1.87 20.37
N PRO A 89 -6.18 -2.74 21.26
CA PRO A 89 -4.94 -3.48 21.05
C PRO A 89 -4.91 -4.28 19.74
N LEU A 90 -6.07 -4.75 19.27
CA LEU A 90 -6.19 -5.44 18.00
C LEU A 90 -5.86 -4.50 16.82
N TRP A 91 -6.34 -3.26 16.84
CA TRP A 91 -6.10 -2.29 15.78
C TRP A 91 -4.63 -1.85 15.73
N VAL A 92 -4.01 -1.70 16.91
CA VAL A 92 -2.57 -1.44 17.06
C VAL A 92 -1.77 -2.57 16.43
N HIS A 93 -2.08 -3.82 16.80
CA HIS A 93 -1.41 -4.99 16.23
C HIS A 93 -1.61 -5.09 14.71
N MET A 94 -2.81 -4.79 14.20
CA MET A 94 -3.09 -4.77 12.77
C MET A 94 -2.28 -3.70 12.03
N ALA A 95 -2.14 -2.50 12.59
CA ALA A 95 -1.34 -1.42 12.02
C ALA A 95 0.16 -1.79 11.99
N GLN A 96 0.68 -2.37 13.08
CA GLN A 96 2.06 -2.85 13.16
C GLN A 96 2.33 -3.98 12.15
N LYS A 97 1.43 -4.95 12.03
CA LYS A 97 1.53 -6.01 11.03
C LYS A 97 1.47 -5.42 9.62
N TRP A 98 0.54 -4.51 9.36
CA TRP A 98 0.41 -3.85 8.07
C TRP A 98 1.69 -3.12 7.65
N LEU A 99 2.32 -2.38 8.57
CA LEU A 99 3.59 -1.71 8.31
C LEU A 99 4.69 -2.72 8.00
N LYS A 100 4.79 -3.79 8.80
CA LYS A 100 5.76 -4.86 8.58
C LYS A 100 5.59 -5.52 7.20
N ASP A 101 4.35 -5.87 6.83
CA ASP A 101 4.05 -6.48 5.54
C ASP A 101 4.41 -5.51 4.39
N PHE A 102 4.09 -4.22 4.53
CA PHE A 102 4.39 -3.22 3.52
C PHE A 102 5.89 -2.97 3.34
N THR A 103 6.65 -2.89 4.44
CA THR A 103 8.12 -2.79 4.39
C THR A 103 8.75 -4.03 3.78
N HIS A 104 8.24 -5.22 4.12
CA HIS A 104 8.71 -6.46 3.51
C HIS A 104 8.51 -6.47 2.00
N ASN A 105 7.34 -6.03 1.50
CA ASN A 105 7.09 -5.93 0.06
C ASN A 105 8.02 -4.93 -0.64
N LEU A 106 8.41 -3.84 0.05
CA LEU A 106 9.39 -2.87 -0.46
C LEU A 106 10.79 -3.48 -0.59
N ASP A 107 11.19 -4.30 0.39
CA ASP A 107 12.47 -5.00 0.40
C ASP A 107 12.53 -6.11 -0.66
N GLU A 108 11.49 -6.95 -0.75
CA GLU A 108 11.44 -8.07 -1.70
C GLU A 108 11.50 -7.62 -3.16
N GLU A 109 10.84 -6.52 -3.48
CA GLU A 109 10.80 -5.96 -4.83
C GLU A 109 12.03 -5.07 -5.14
N GLY A 110 12.97 -4.91 -4.19
CA GLY A 110 14.18 -4.10 -4.36
C GLY A 110 13.96 -2.59 -4.37
N ALA A 111 12.75 -2.13 -4.05
CA ALA A 111 12.42 -0.70 -3.99
C ALA A 111 13.05 0.01 -2.80
N ALA A 112 13.47 -0.73 -1.76
CA ALA A 112 14.18 -0.19 -0.61
C ALA A 112 15.49 0.53 -1.00
N GLU A 113 16.19 0.05 -2.03
CA GLU A 113 17.43 0.66 -2.53
C GLU A 113 17.21 2.02 -3.23
N TRP A 114 15.96 2.34 -3.55
CA TRP A 114 15.56 3.53 -4.31
C TRP A 114 14.96 4.63 -3.43
N MET A 115 14.67 4.31 -2.17
CA MET A 115 14.18 5.27 -1.20
C MET A 115 15.37 5.88 -0.44
N PRO A 116 15.36 7.20 -0.17
CA PRO A 116 16.44 7.91 0.50
C PRO A 116 16.67 7.48 1.95
#